data_AF-A0A942P697-F1
#
_entry.id   AF-A0A942P697-F1
#
_cell.length_a   1.000
_cell.length_b   1.000
_cell.length_c   1.000
_cell.angle_alpha   90.00
_cell.angle_beta   90.00
_cell.angle_gamma   90.00
#
_symmetry.space_group_name_H-M   'P 1'
#
loop_
_entity.id
_entity.type
_entity.pdbx_description
1 polymer ?
#
loop_
_entity_poly.entity_id
_entity_poly.type
_entity_poly.pdbx_seq_one_letter_code
_entity_poly.pdbx_strand_id
1 'polypeptide(L)'
;MQTILFIMGVSGSGKTTVGKLLSEQTGIPFFDADDFHSTANIEKMKAGIPLTDEDRVAWLQSLNQLAKENETRGAVIACSALKETYRQQLADGLHHIQWVYLKGSYQLIHERMLQRPHHYFSAAMLQSQFDILEEPSNAWVFDVQEEPNRITESILKYLIMLSDFGIIGLGVMGKSLALNIAGKGVRLSLYNRYVKGQEEKVAEQFITHNPILKETKAFEDLPAFVQSLAMPRKILLMVNAGAAVDAVIEELKPLLSKNDIIIDGGNSFYKDTERRIQELNQYDIHFIGAGISGGEEGALKGPSIMPGGDAISYEQVQFILESIAAKDKNGKPCCGYISNGSSGHFVKMVHNAIEYAEMQLLSEVYDVMRNELQMSTDAIATVFKQWNQTELNSYLLEITIDILQTKENNESLLDKILDVGSSKGTGSWSVAAAAELGVPAGMMTSALYARYLSAQ
;
A
#
# COMPACT_ATOMS: atom_id res chain seq x y z
N MET A 1 -9.20 7.46 10.16
CA MET A 1 -10.11 6.51 10.83
C MET A 1 -9.34 5.79 11.91
N GLN A 2 -9.97 5.49 13.04
CA GLN A 2 -9.33 4.75 14.15
C GLN A 2 -9.73 3.28 14.11
N THR A 3 -8.83 2.40 14.54
CA THR A 3 -9.00 0.94 14.49
C THR A 3 -10.05 0.45 15.50
N ILE A 4 -10.89 -0.50 15.08
CA ILE A 4 -11.72 -1.34 15.96
C ILE A 4 -10.87 -2.51 16.46
N LEU A 5 -10.65 -2.58 17.77
CA LEU A 5 -9.88 -3.62 18.44
C LEU A 5 -10.81 -4.65 19.06
N PHE A 6 -10.87 -5.86 18.50
CA PHE A 6 -11.55 -6.97 19.14
C PHE A 6 -10.58 -7.78 20.00
N ILE A 7 -10.81 -7.80 21.31
CA ILE A 7 -10.04 -8.61 22.25
C ILE A 7 -10.80 -9.90 22.50
N MET A 8 -10.28 -11.00 21.97
CA MET A 8 -10.91 -12.30 21.98
C MET A 8 -10.20 -13.36 22.83
N GLY A 9 -10.95 -14.41 23.14
CA GLY A 9 -10.54 -15.51 24.01
C GLY A 9 -11.70 -16.05 24.85
N VAL A 10 -11.48 -17.21 25.47
CA VAL A 10 -12.47 -17.83 26.35
C VAL A 10 -12.74 -16.99 27.61
N SER A 11 -13.83 -17.24 28.30
CA SER A 11 -14.15 -16.62 29.60
C SER A 11 -13.01 -16.86 30.58
N GLY A 12 -12.69 -15.85 31.39
CA GLY A 12 -11.54 -15.91 32.31
C GLY A 12 -10.17 -15.60 31.70
N SER A 13 -10.05 -15.43 30.37
CA SER A 13 -8.77 -15.09 29.71
C SER A 13 -8.26 -13.66 30.00
N GLY A 14 -9.08 -12.79 30.60
CA GLY A 14 -8.69 -11.41 30.93
C GLY A 14 -9.12 -10.33 29.94
N LYS A 15 -9.97 -10.66 28.95
CA LYS A 15 -10.45 -9.72 27.90
C LYS A 15 -10.91 -8.38 28.45
N THR A 16 -11.84 -8.38 29.40
CA THR A 16 -12.40 -7.17 30.02
C THR A 16 -11.32 -6.33 30.71
N THR A 17 -10.39 -6.98 31.42
CA THR A 17 -9.30 -6.29 32.13
C THR A 17 -8.36 -5.63 31.13
N VAL A 18 -7.87 -6.35 30.14
CA VAL A 18 -6.99 -5.82 29.09
C VAL A 18 -7.69 -4.72 28.29
N GLY A 19 -8.97 -4.91 27.97
CA GLY A 19 -9.75 -3.92 27.20
C GLY A 19 -9.97 -2.59 27.94
N LYS A 20 -10.24 -2.64 29.24
CA LYS A 20 -10.33 -1.43 30.07
C LYS A 20 -8.99 -0.71 30.16
N LEU A 21 -7.91 -1.43 30.41
CA LEU A 21 -6.56 -0.86 30.48
C LEU A 21 -6.16 -0.20 29.15
N LEU A 22 -6.47 -0.83 28.01
CA LEU A 22 -6.25 -0.24 26.69
C LEU A 22 -7.05 1.04 26.49
N SER A 23 -8.32 1.05 26.89
CA SER A 23 -9.18 2.22 26.79
C SER A 23 -8.67 3.40 27.64
N GLU A 24 -8.24 3.13 28.87
CA GLU A 24 -7.65 4.15 29.75
C GLU A 24 -6.38 4.76 29.17
N GLN A 25 -5.53 3.94 28.53
CA GLN A 25 -4.24 4.40 27.99
C GLN A 25 -4.36 5.06 26.60
N THR A 26 -5.35 4.69 25.79
CA THR A 26 -5.52 5.21 24.42
C THR A 26 -6.58 6.30 24.31
N GLY A 27 -7.51 6.37 25.25
CA GLY A 27 -8.72 7.20 25.15
C GLY A 27 -9.80 6.62 24.22
N ILE A 28 -9.59 5.44 23.62
CA ILE A 28 -10.57 4.76 22.77
C ILE A 28 -11.65 4.14 23.67
N PRO A 29 -12.96 4.26 23.36
CA PRO A 29 -14.02 3.73 24.20
C PRO A 29 -13.99 2.19 24.30
N PHE A 30 -14.16 1.67 25.52
CA PHE A 30 -14.28 0.23 25.80
C PHE A 30 -15.75 -0.23 25.85
N PHE A 31 -16.02 -1.40 25.27
CA PHE A 31 -17.29 -2.10 25.34
C PHE A 31 -17.07 -3.57 25.71
N ASP A 32 -17.78 -4.05 26.74
CA ASP A 32 -17.80 -5.46 27.08
C ASP A 32 -18.96 -6.13 26.33
N ALA A 33 -18.66 -7.14 25.51
CA ALA A 33 -19.68 -7.79 24.71
C ALA A 33 -20.72 -8.53 25.56
N ASP A 34 -20.36 -8.93 26.79
CA ASP A 34 -21.28 -9.62 27.69
C ASP A 34 -22.48 -8.71 28.08
N ASP A 35 -22.32 -7.39 28.02
CA ASP A 35 -23.37 -6.39 28.31
C ASP A 35 -24.46 -6.33 27.21
N PHE A 36 -24.20 -6.92 26.05
CA PHE A 36 -25.11 -6.90 24.88
C PHE A 36 -25.91 -8.20 24.72
N HIS A 37 -25.80 -9.14 25.66
CA HIS A 37 -26.61 -10.34 25.65
C HIS A 37 -28.07 -10.07 26.03
N SER A 38 -29.01 -10.80 25.41
CA SER A 38 -30.42 -10.79 25.81
C SER A 38 -30.59 -11.35 27.22
N THR A 39 -31.66 -10.95 27.92
CA THR A 39 -31.99 -11.48 29.24
C THR A 39 -32.09 -13.01 29.24
N ALA A 40 -32.69 -13.58 28.18
CA ALA A 40 -32.80 -15.03 28.01
C ALA A 40 -31.42 -15.72 27.91
N ASN A 41 -30.47 -15.13 27.17
CA ASN A 41 -29.11 -15.66 27.07
C ASN A 41 -28.37 -15.58 28.42
N ILE A 42 -28.54 -14.49 29.15
CA ILE A 42 -27.95 -14.32 30.49
C ILE A 42 -28.50 -15.39 31.45
N GLU A 43 -29.81 -15.63 31.44
CA GLU A 43 -30.44 -16.67 32.27
C GLU A 43 -29.96 -18.08 31.91
N LYS A 44 -29.86 -18.38 30.61
CA LYS A 44 -29.36 -19.67 30.09
C LYS A 44 -27.91 -19.93 30.55
N MET A 45 -27.04 -18.93 30.44
CA MET A 45 -25.66 -19.01 30.92
C MET A 45 -25.57 -19.13 32.45
N LYS A 46 -26.41 -18.41 33.20
CA LYS A 46 -26.49 -18.54 34.68
C LYS A 46 -26.94 -19.94 35.11
N ALA A 47 -27.77 -20.61 34.31
CA ALA A 47 -28.16 -21.99 34.52
C ALA A 47 -27.07 -23.02 34.11
N GLY A 48 -25.90 -22.56 33.65
CA GLY A 48 -24.81 -23.42 33.19
C GLY A 48 -25.06 -24.09 31.84
N ILE A 49 -26.03 -23.58 31.07
CA ILE A 49 -26.37 -24.10 29.74
C ILE A 49 -25.60 -23.26 28.70
N PRO A 50 -24.73 -23.87 27.88
CA PRO A 50 -24.04 -23.16 26.82
C PRO A 50 -25.02 -22.56 25.81
N LEU A 51 -24.70 -21.36 25.32
CA LEU A 51 -25.43 -20.80 24.18
C LEU A 51 -25.10 -21.60 22.91
N THR A 52 -26.08 -21.72 22.02
CA THR A 52 -25.99 -22.30 20.67
C THR A 52 -25.60 -21.23 19.65
N ASP A 53 -25.40 -21.63 18.40
CA ASP A 53 -25.10 -20.70 17.31
C ASP A 53 -26.32 -19.79 17.05
N GLU A 54 -27.54 -20.34 17.08
CA GLU A 54 -28.77 -19.55 16.95
C GLU A 54 -28.92 -18.50 18.06
N ASP A 55 -28.60 -18.85 19.32
CA ASP A 55 -28.69 -17.92 20.45
C ASP A 55 -27.79 -16.69 20.28
N ARG A 56 -26.71 -16.81 19.49
CA ARG A 56 -25.68 -15.76 19.32
C ARG A 56 -25.94 -14.82 18.15
N VAL A 57 -26.84 -15.14 17.22
CA VAL A 57 -27.06 -14.35 15.99
C VAL A 57 -27.38 -12.88 16.30
N ALA A 58 -28.38 -12.63 17.15
CA ALA A 58 -28.80 -11.27 17.49
C ALA A 58 -27.71 -10.48 18.25
N TRP A 59 -26.93 -11.20 19.06
CA TRP A 59 -25.81 -10.64 19.83
C TRP A 59 -24.66 -10.22 18.90
N LEU A 60 -24.26 -11.07 17.95
CA LEU A 60 -23.23 -10.75 16.96
C LEU A 60 -23.64 -9.56 16.09
N GLN A 61 -24.90 -9.50 15.66
CA GLN A 61 -25.43 -8.38 14.88
C GLN A 61 -25.37 -7.06 15.66
N SER A 62 -25.70 -7.09 16.95
CA SER A 62 -25.67 -5.91 17.81
C SER A 62 -24.23 -5.40 18.02
N LEU A 63 -23.27 -6.30 18.18
CA LEU A 63 -21.85 -5.92 18.30
C LEU A 63 -21.25 -5.42 16.98
N ASN A 64 -21.64 -5.99 15.84
CA ASN A 64 -21.23 -5.47 14.53
C ASN A 64 -21.78 -4.05 14.31
N GLN A 65 -23.05 -3.82 14.64
CA GLN A 65 -23.66 -2.50 14.55
C GLN A 65 -22.96 -1.50 15.48
N LEU A 66 -22.66 -1.90 16.72
CA LEU A 66 -21.87 -1.11 17.65
C LEU A 66 -20.50 -0.76 17.06
N ALA A 67 -19.79 -1.72 16.48
CA ALA A 67 -18.50 -1.47 15.85
C ALA A 67 -18.61 -0.46 14.68
N LYS A 68 -19.64 -0.58 13.83
CA LYS A 68 -19.90 0.34 12.71
C LYS A 68 -20.15 1.77 13.18
N GLU A 69 -20.95 1.95 14.24
CA GLU A 69 -21.21 3.26 14.84
C GLU A 69 -19.96 3.94 15.41
N ASN A 70 -18.91 3.15 15.70
CA ASN A 70 -17.68 3.62 16.32
C ASN A 70 -16.49 3.69 15.34
N GLU A 71 -16.65 3.34 14.07
CA GLU A 71 -15.54 3.22 13.11
C GLU A 71 -14.74 4.52 12.90
N THR A 72 -15.40 5.67 13.05
CA THR A 72 -14.73 6.97 12.95
C THR A 72 -13.83 7.27 14.15
N ARG A 73 -14.24 6.88 15.36
CA ARG A 73 -13.57 7.19 16.64
C ARG A 73 -12.82 6.02 17.27
N GLY A 74 -12.92 4.82 16.71
CA GLY A 74 -12.35 3.59 17.25
C GLY A 74 -13.18 2.98 18.39
N ALA A 75 -12.98 1.70 18.66
CA ALA A 75 -13.55 1.00 19.81
C ALA A 75 -12.66 -0.15 20.26
N VAL A 76 -12.63 -0.43 21.56
CA VAL A 76 -12.05 -1.65 22.13
C VAL A 76 -13.20 -2.54 22.60
N ILE A 77 -13.41 -3.68 21.92
CA ILE A 77 -14.52 -4.59 22.18
C ILE A 77 -14.00 -5.91 22.72
N ALA A 78 -14.26 -6.20 23.99
CA ALA A 78 -13.95 -7.52 24.57
C ALA A 78 -15.05 -8.51 24.17
N CYS A 79 -14.73 -9.51 23.35
CA CYS A 79 -15.73 -10.44 22.80
C CYS A 79 -15.16 -11.85 22.69
N SER A 80 -15.91 -12.88 23.10
CA SER A 80 -15.41 -14.25 23.02
C SER A 80 -15.09 -14.73 21.58
N ALA A 81 -15.86 -14.30 20.57
CA ALA A 81 -15.59 -14.49 19.12
C ALA A 81 -14.90 -15.83 18.73
N LEU A 82 -15.39 -16.94 19.29
CA LEU A 82 -14.66 -18.21 19.35
C LEU A 82 -14.57 -18.95 18.00
N LYS A 83 -15.54 -18.76 17.11
CA LYS A 83 -15.57 -19.37 15.76
C LYS A 83 -15.20 -18.35 14.69
N GLU A 84 -14.64 -18.81 13.59
CA GLU A 84 -14.34 -18.00 12.40
C GLU A 84 -15.61 -17.35 11.83
N THR A 85 -16.72 -18.09 11.81
CA THR A 85 -18.02 -17.56 11.36
C THR A 85 -18.54 -16.41 12.23
N TYR A 86 -18.16 -16.36 13.52
CA TYR A 86 -18.51 -15.24 14.40
C TYR A 86 -17.66 -14.02 14.09
N ARG A 87 -16.35 -14.23 13.86
CA ARG A 87 -15.42 -13.15 13.49
C ARG A 87 -15.79 -12.53 12.15
N GLN A 88 -16.21 -13.34 11.17
CA GLN A 88 -16.72 -12.87 9.89
C GLN A 88 -17.96 -11.98 10.05
N GLN A 89 -18.94 -12.41 10.87
CA GLN A 89 -20.14 -11.60 11.15
C GLN A 89 -19.82 -10.29 11.88
N LEU A 90 -18.89 -10.34 12.85
CA LEU A 90 -18.45 -9.15 13.57
C LEU A 90 -17.69 -8.18 12.67
N ALA A 91 -16.93 -8.69 11.70
CA ALA A 91 -16.13 -7.92 10.75
C ALA A 91 -16.91 -7.40 9.54
N ASP A 92 -18.12 -7.91 9.31
CA ASP A 92 -18.88 -7.59 8.10
C ASP A 92 -19.16 -6.09 7.96
N GLY A 93 -18.76 -5.51 6.83
CA GLY A 93 -18.91 -4.09 6.52
C GLY A 93 -18.08 -3.14 7.38
N LEU A 94 -17.03 -3.63 8.06
CA LEU A 94 -16.02 -2.80 8.73
C LEU A 94 -14.73 -2.77 7.92
N HIS A 95 -14.03 -1.63 7.96
CA HIS A 95 -12.83 -1.37 7.17
C HIS A 95 -11.54 -1.46 8.00
N HIS A 96 -11.55 -1.01 9.26
CA HIS A 96 -10.35 -0.93 10.10
C HIS A 96 -10.46 -1.80 11.36
N ILE A 97 -10.05 -3.06 11.28
CA ILE A 97 -10.17 -4.02 12.38
C ILE A 97 -8.82 -4.62 12.75
N GLN A 98 -8.59 -4.82 14.03
CA GLN A 98 -7.48 -5.63 14.54
C GLN A 98 -7.97 -6.61 15.60
N TRP A 99 -7.67 -7.89 15.38
CA TRP A 99 -7.95 -8.96 16.35
C TRP A 99 -6.77 -9.14 17.31
N VAL A 100 -7.10 -9.26 18.60
CA VAL A 100 -6.17 -9.57 19.68
C VAL A 100 -6.66 -10.85 20.37
N TYR A 101 -5.92 -11.94 20.25
CA TYR A 101 -6.26 -13.23 20.86
C TYR A 101 -5.47 -13.45 22.16
N LEU A 102 -6.20 -13.48 23.27
CA LEU A 102 -5.67 -13.84 24.58
C LEU A 102 -5.70 -15.35 24.75
N LYS A 103 -4.55 -15.99 24.48
CA LYS A 103 -4.39 -17.45 24.46
C LYS A 103 -3.99 -17.98 25.83
N GLY A 104 -4.71 -19.00 26.31
CA GLY A 104 -4.40 -19.69 27.55
C GLY A 104 -4.84 -21.14 27.53
N SER A 105 -4.16 -21.99 28.28
CA SER A 105 -4.58 -23.38 28.44
C SER A 105 -5.85 -23.50 29.29
N TYR A 106 -6.61 -24.58 29.08
CA TYR A 106 -7.79 -24.87 29.88
C TYR A 106 -7.46 -24.90 31.37
N GLN A 107 -6.37 -25.58 31.75
CA GLN A 107 -5.95 -25.73 33.15
C GLN A 107 -5.73 -24.37 33.82
N LEU A 108 -4.95 -23.50 33.17
CA LEU A 108 -4.63 -22.17 33.69
C LEU A 108 -5.88 -21.32 33.90
N ILE A 109 -6.78 -21.30 32.91
CA ILE A 109 -7.99 -20.48 32.96
C ILE A 109 -8.97 -21.05 34.00
N HIS A 110 -9.10 -22.37 34.09
CA HIS A 110 -9.92 -23.04 35.08
C HIS A 110 -9.45 -22.72 36.51
N GLU A 111 -8.14 -22.80 36.78
CA GLU A 111 -7.57 -22.43 38.09
C GLU A 111 -7.83 -20.96 38.45
N ARG A 112 -7.65 -20.04 37.49
CA ARG A 112 -7.96 -18.61 37.69
C ARG A 112 -9.43 -18.37 38.02
N MET A 113 -10.34 -19.12 37.40
CA MET A 113 -11.77 -19.01 37.65
C MET A 113 -12.15 -19.51 39.04
N LEU A 114 -11.52 -20.59 39.52
CA LEU A 114 -11.73 -21.12 40.89
C LEU A 114 -11.32 -20.14 41.98
N GLN A 115 -10.32 -19.29 41.72
CA GLN A 115 -9.80 -18.31 42.67
C GLN A 115 -10.62 -17.00 42.73
N ARG A 116 -11.61 -16.79 41.86
CA ARG A 116 -12.42 -15.57 41.84
C ARG A 116 -13.65 -15.67 42.75
N PRO A 117 -13.84 -14.76 43.72
CA PRO A 117 -15.07 -14.70 44.49
C PRO A 117 -16.24 -14.24 43.59
N HIS A 118 -17.36 -14.96 43.65
CA HIS A 118 -18.65 -14.61 43.03
C HIS A 118 -18.75 -14.60 41.48
N HIS A 119 -18.36 -15.67 40.77
CA HIS A 119 -18.74 -15.82 39.36
C HIS A 119 -19.60 -17.05 39.06
N TYR A 120 -20.67 -16.82 38.29
CA TYR A 120 -21.70 -17.77 37.84
C TYR A 120 -21.23 -18.81 36.81
N PHE A 121 -19.93 -18.89 36.50
CA PHE A 121 -19.43 -19.64 35.34
C PHE A 121 -18.81 -20.97 35.79
N SER A 122 -19.45 -22.08 35.40
CA SER A 122 -19.03 -23.44 35.78
C SER A 122 -17.87 -23.96 34.91
N ALA A 123 -17.15 -24.97 35.41
CA ALA A 123 -16.12 -25.68 34.64
C ALA A 123 -16.66 -26.24 33.31
N ALA A 124 -17.92 -26.71 33.30
CA ALA A 124 -18.60 -27.20 32.10
C ALA A 124 -18.79 -26.10 31.04
N MET A 125 -19.08 -24.86 31.46
CA MET A 125 -19.19 -23.72 30.55
C MET A 125 -17.83 -23.36 29.93
N LEU A 126 -16.75 -23.43 30.72
CA LEU A 126 -15.40 -23.21 30.20
C LEU A 126 -15.03 -24.28 29.16
N GLN A 127 -15.31 -25.55 29.45
CA GLN A 127 -15.03 -26.66 28.53
C GLN A 127 -15.76 -26.45 27.20
N SER A 128 -17.05 -26.09 27.24
CA SER A 128 -17.85 -25.83 26.04
C SER A 128 -17.28 -24.72 25.15
N GLN A 129 -16.56 -23.74 25.72
CA GLN A 129 -15.92 -22.68 24.94
C GLN A 129 -14.62 -23.13 24.28
N PHE A 130 -13.83 -23.96 24.95
CA PHE A 130 -12.63 -24.56 24.35
C PHE A 130 -12.99 -25.55 23.24
N ASP A 131 -14.08 -26.30 23.40
CA ASP A 131 -14.54 -27.28 22.42
C ASP A 131 -14.92 -26.63 21.07
N ILE A 132 -15.33 -25.35 21.08
CA ILE A 132 -15.72 -24.59 19.87
C ILE A 132 -14.70 -23.53 19.44
N LEU A 133 -13.56 -23.43 20.13
CA LEU A 133 -12.56 -22.40 19.85
C LEU A 133 -11.78 -22.76 18.57
N GLU A 134 -11.96 -21.94 17.54
CA GLU A 134 -11.17 -21.96 16.33
C GLU A 134 -10.13 -20.83 16.44
N GLU A 135 -8.86 -21.17 16.68
CA GLU A 135 -7.80 -20.16 16.82
C GLU A 135 -7.66 -19.30 15.56
N PRO A 136 -7.64 -17.96 15.68
CA PRO A 136 -7.57 -17.08 14.53
C PRO A 136 -6.17 -17.09 13.88
N SER A 137 -6.12 -17.13 12.55
CA SER A 137 -4.87 -16.96 11.80
C SER A 137 -4.43 -15.49 11.69
N ASN A 138 -5.38 -14.56 11.77
CA ASN A 138 -5.19 -13.12 11.52
C ASN A 138 -5.36 -12.29 12.80
N ALA A 139 -4.70 -12.67 13.90
CA ALA A 139 -4.76 -11.96 15.18
C ALA A 139 -3.39 -11.83 15.85
N TRP A 140 -3.22 -10.79 16.67
CA TRP A 140 -2.08 -10.71 17.58
C TRP A 140 -2.33 -11.60 18.78
N VAL A 141 -1.47 -12.61 18.97
CA VAL A 141 -1.63 -13.61 20.03
C VAL A 141 -0.79 -13.24 21.24
N PHE A 142 -1.40 -13.19 22.41
CA PHE A 142 -0.73 -12.92 23.69
C PHE A 142 -1.03 -14.05 24.68
N ASP A 143 0.00 -14.55 25.36
CA ASP A 143 -0.16 -15.58 26.39
C ASP A 143 -0.74 -14.95 27.66
N VAL A 144 -1.88 -15.47 28.11
CA VAL A 144 -2.55 -14.96 29.31
C VAL A 144 -1.78 -15.24 30.59
N GLN A 145 -0.72 -16.06 30.58
CA GLN A 145 0.22 -16.21 31.71
C GLN A 145 0.88 -14.88 32.09
N GLU A 146 1.03 -13.96 31.13
CA GLU A 146 1.54 -12.63 31.40
C GLU A 146 0.54 -11.76 32.17
N GLU A 147 1.08 -10.79 32.92
CA GLU A 147 0.27 -9.82 33.65
C GLU A 147 -0.53 -8.93 32.67
N PRO A 148 -1.81 -8.60 32.95
CA PRO A 148 -2.63 -7.79 32.04
C PRO A 148 -2.00 -6.46 31.63
N ASN A 149 -1.24 -5.82 32.51
CA ASN A 149 -0.50 -4.58 32.19
C ASN A 149 0.57 -4.82 31.11
N ARG A 150 1.34 -5.93 31.18
CA ARG A 150 2.35 -6.26 30.16
C ARG A 150 1.73 -6.62 28.82
N ILE A 151 0.62 -7.36 28.85
CA ILE A 151 -0.16 -7.65 27.64
C ILE A 151 -0.64 -6.33 27.01
N THR A 152 -1.19 -5.43 27.82
CA THR A 152 -1.65 -4.10 27.39
C THR A 152 -0.51 -3.27 26.78
N GLU A 153 0.62 -3.15 27.48
CA GLU A 153 1.82 -2.46 26.99
C GLU A 153 2.29 -3.05 25.65
N SER A 154 2.24 -4.37 25.51
CA SER A 154 2.62 -5.05 24.27
C SER A 154 1.64 -4.75 23.14
N ILE A 155 0.33 -4.78 23.39
CA ILE A 155 -0.70 -4.40 22.40
C ILE A 155 -0.51 -2.94 21.96
N LEU A 156 -0.27 -2.01 22.89
CA LEU A 156 -0.01 -0.61 22.58
C LEU A 156 1.26 -0.44 21.76
N LYS A 157 2.32 -1.17 22.11
CA LYS A 157 3.54 -1.19 21.32
C LYS A 157 3.27 -1.66 19.90
N TYR A 158 2.46 -2.71 19.73
CA TYR A 158 2.08 -3.21 18.40
C TYR A 158 1.29 -2.15 17.61
N LEU A 159 0.30 -1.50 18.24
CA LEU A 159 -0.47 -0.42 17.61
C LEU A 159 0.40 0.77 17.16
N ILE A 160 1.36 1.17 18.00
CA ILE A 160 2.29 2.25 17.69
C ILE A 160 3.31 1.81 16.64
N MET A 161 3.67 0.52 16.60
CA MET A 161 4.67 0.00 15.68
C MET A 161 4.14 -0.31 14.29
N LEU A 162 2.84 -0.51 14.05
CA LEU A 162 2.37 -0.81 12.69
C LEU A 162 2.70 0.32 11.70
N SER A 163 3.11 -0.06 10.50
CA SER A 163 3.33 0.87 9.40
C SER A 163 2.02 1.15 8.67
N ASP A 164 1.84 2.39 8.24
CA ASP A 164 0.65 2.84 7.51
C ASP A 164 0.73 2.48 6.01
N PHE A 165 1.95 2.23 5.50
CA PHE A 165 2.20 1.94 4.09
C PHE A 165 3.42 1.03 3.92
N GLY A 166 3.32 0.10 2.96
CA GLY A 166 4.38 -0.83 2.61
C GLY A 166 4.93 -0.57 1.21
N ILE A 167 6.23 -0.77 1.00
CA ILE A 167 6.86 -0.71 -0.33
C ILE A 167 7.61 -2.03 -0.58
N ILE A 168 7.29 -2.68 -1.69
CA ILE A 168 8.00 -3.85 -2.21
C ILE A 168 8.81 -3.45 -3.43
N GLY A 169 10.13 -3.64 -3.36
CA GLY A 169 11.07 -3.34 -4.45
C GLY A 169 11.84 -2.06 -4.20
N LEU A 170 13.13 -2.19 -3.89
CA LEU A 170 14.02 -1.08 -3.55
C LEU A 170 15.06 -0.79 -4.65
N GLY A 171 14.58 -0.74 -5.89
CA GLY A 171 15.31 -0.09 -6.98
C GLY A 171 15.42 1.42 -6.77
N VAL A 172 16.00 2.13 -7.75
CA VAL A 172 16.18 3.60 -7.68
C VAL A 172 14.88 4.33 -7.35
N MET A 173 13.80 4.03 -8.08
CA MET A 173 12.48 4.65 -7.86
C MET A 173 11.88 4.30 -6.49
N GLY A 174 11.94 3.03 -6.09
CA GLY A 174 11.39 2.57 -4.80
C GLY A 174 12.08 3.22 -3.61
N LYS A 175 13.42 3.38 -3.69
CA LYS A 175 14.21 4.11 -2.68
C LYS A 175 13.83 5.59 -2.61
N SER A 176 13.74 6.28 -3.74
CA SER A 176 13.33 7.69 -3.77
C SER A 176 11.93 7.92 -3.22
N LEU A 177 10.97 7.06 -3.57
CA LEU A 177 9.60 7.13 -3.04
C LEU A 177 9.57 6.85 -1.53
N ALA A 178 10.35 5.88 -1.04
CA ALA A 178 10.45 5.60 0.39
C ALA A 178 10.93 6.83 1.18
N LEU A 179 11.97 7.53 0.69
CA LEU A 179 12.46 8.77 1.31
C LEU A 179 11.41 9.88 1.28
N ASN A 180 10.71 10.05 0.15
CA ASN A 180 9.65 11.04 0.02
C ASN A 180 8.50 10.76 1.00
N ILE A 181 7.98 9.54 1.02
CA ILE A 181 6.86 9.12 1.88
C ILE A 181 7.25 9.26 3.36
N ALA A 182 8.43 8.78 3.77
CA ALA A 182 8.92 8.95 5.14
C ALA A 182 9.07 10.44 5.52
N GLY A 183 9.51 11.28 4.58
CA GLY A 183 9.59 12.73 4.77
C GLY A 183 8.24 13.42 4.98
N LYS A 184 7.12 12.75 4.70
CA LYS A 184 5.76 13.21 5.05
C LYS A 184 5.27 12.68 6.40
N GLY A 185 6.11 11.97 7.15
CA GLY A 185 5.76 11.41 8.46
C GLY A 185 4.91 10.14 8.39
N VAL A 186 4.83 9.49 7.23
CA VAL A 186 4.12 8.20 7.06
C VAL A 186 5.01 7.08 7.57
N ARG A 187 4.49 6.22 8.47
CA ARG A 187 5.25 5.08 8.98
C ARG A 187 5.35 4.01 7.89
N LEU A 188 6.58 3.65 7.53
CA LEU A 188 6.86 2.73 6.43
C LEU A 188 7.36 1.37 6.89
N SER A 189 6.99 0.36 6.12
CA SER A 189 7.71 -0.90 6.07
C SER A 189 8.25 -1.10 4.66
N LEU A 190 9.50 -1.53 4.54
CA LEU A 190 10.18 -1.76 3.28
C LEU A 190 10.53 -3.23 3.16
N TYR A 191 10.24 -3.79 1.98
CA TYR A 191 10.60 -5.15 1.64
C TYR A 191 11.38 -5.17 0.33
N ASN A 192 12.45 -5.96 0.34
CA ASN A 192 13.13 -6.38 -0.88
C ASN A 192 13.47 -7.86 -0.75
N ARG A 193 13.29 -8.62 -1.83
CA ARG A 193 13.61 -10.05 -1.85
C ARG A 193 15.08 -10.27 -1.46
N TYR A 194 15.33 -11.39 -0.79
CA TYR A 194 16.68 -11.87 -0.52
C TYR A 194 17.20 -12.69 -1.71
N VAL A 195 18.33 -12.28 -2.29
CA VAL A 195 19.06 -13.05 -3.29
C VAL A 195 20.51 -13.11 -2.87
N LYS A 196 20.97 -14.29 -2.44
CA LYS A 196 22.34 -14.50 -1.96
C LYS A 196 23.38 -13.98 -2.98
N GLY A 197 24.27 -13.11 -2.53
CA GLY A 197 25.32 -12.48 -3.33
C GLY A 197 24.87 -11.37 -4.28
N GLN A 198 23.59 -11.00 -4.31
CA GLN A 198 23.07 -9.93 -5.18
C GLN A 198 22.22 -8.91 -4.42
N GLU A 199 21.22 -9.37 -3.68
CA GLU A 199 20.26 -8.55 -2.95
C GLU A 199 20.21 -9.04 -1.50
N GLU A 200 21.20 -8.65 -0.69
CA GLU A 200 21.28 -8.99 0.73
C GLU A 200 21.12 -7.74 1.60
N LYS A 201 20.20 -7.78 2.55
CA LYS A 201 19.92 -6.74 3.54
C LYS A 201 19.64 -5.38 2.91
N VAL A 202 19.06 -5.36 1.71
CA VAL A 202 18.89 -4.13 0.92
C VAL A 202 18.08 -3.09 1.70
N ALA A 203 16.96 -3.51 2.31
CA ALA A 203 16.12 -2.62 3.12
C ALA A 203 16.84 -2.15 4.40
N GLU A 204 17.49 -3.05 5.13
CA GLU A 204 18.21 -2.73 6.37
C GLU A 204 19.36 -1.75 6.13
N GLN A 205 20.17 -2.02 5.10
CA GLN A 205 21.25 -1.14 4.69
C GLN A 205 20.71 0.21 4.24
N PHE A 206 19.65 0.24 3.44
CA PHE A 206 19.07 1.49 2.97
C PHE A 206 18.60 2.39 4.12
N ILE A 207 17.93 1.82 5.13
CA ILE A 207 17.51 2.55 6.33
C ILE A 207 18.73 3.08 7.10
N THR A 208 19.75 2.26 7.29
CA THR A 208 20.96 2.63 8.05
C THR A 208 21.68 3.84 7.45
N HIS A 209 21.68 3.98 6.12
CA HIS A 209 22.32 5.10 5.42
C HIS A 209 21.43 6.37 5.33
N ASN A 210 20.17 6.30 5.75
CA ASN A 210 19.20 7.39 5.56
C ASN A 210 18.47 7.74 6.87
N PRO A 211 18.94 8.74 7.63
CA PRO A 211 18.37 9.10 8.93
C PRO A 211 16.87 9.43 8.93
N ILE A 212 16.32 9.88 7.79
CA ILE A 212 14.89 10.14 7.62
C ILE A 212 14.04 8.86 7.76
N LEU A 213 14.65 7.68 7.54
CA LEU A 213 14.00 6.38 7.65
C LEU A 213 14.13 5.74 9.04
N LYS A 214 14.57 6.47 10.07
CA LYS A 214 14.81 5.89 11.41
C LYS A 214 13.61 5.16 12.04
N GLU A 215 12.39 5.53 11.65
CA GLU A 215 11.13 4.91 12.13
C GLU A 215 10.56 3.90 11.12
N THR A 216 11.26 3.67 10.01
CA THR A 216 10.92 2.69 8.99
C THR A 216 11.42 1.32 9.41
N LYS A 217 10.68 0.28 9.03
CA LYS A 217 11.08 -1.12 9.26
C LYS A 217 11.57 -1.77 7.97
N ALA A 218 12.54 -2.67 8.08
CA ALA A 218 13.09 -3.44 6.97
C ALA A 218 12.74 -4.91 7.11
N PHE A 219 12.37 -5.55 5.99
CA PHE A 219 12.03 -6.96 5.92
C PHE A 219 12.64 -7.62 4.68
N GLU A 220 13.05 -8.87 4.86
CA GLU A 220 13.41 -9.81 3.77
C GLU A 220 12.48 -11.02 3.74
N ASP A 221 11.63 -11.16 4.76
CA ASP A 221 10.57 -12.16 4.88
C ASP A 221 9.22 -11.50 4.58
N LEU A 222 8.53 -12.02 3.56
CA LEU A 222 7.28 -11.42 3.07
C LEU A 222 6.12 -11.54 4.09
N PRO A 223 5.90 -12.69 4.76
CA PRO A 223 4.93 -12.78 5.85
C PRO A 223 5.15 -11.76 6.97
N ALA A 224 6.39 -11.60 7.45
CA ALA A 224 6.73 -10.61 8.48
C ALA A 224 6.48 -9.18 7.99
N PHE A 225 6.78 -8.87 6.73
CA PHE A 225 6.44 -7.59 6.11
C PHE A 225 4.93 -7.34 6.13
N VAL A 226 4.11 -8.29 5.65
CA VAL A 226 2.65 -8.13 5.58
C VAL A 226 2.03 -7.98 6.99
N GLN A 227 2.55 -8.69 7.99
CA GLN A 227 2.11 -8.56 9.38
C GLN A 227 2.49 -7.23 10.04
N SER A 228 3.48 -6.53 9.50
CA SER A 228 3.93 -5.25 10.03
C SER A 228 3.07 -4.05 9.63
N LEU A 229 2.13 -4.25 8.70
CA LEU A 229 1.27 -3.22 8.14
C LEU A 229 -0.08 -3.14 8.86
N ALA A 230 -0.58 -1.93 9.05
CA ALA A 230 -1.94 -1.69 9.53
C ALA A 230 -2.98 -2.14 8.49
N MET A 231 -4.11 -2.66 8.98
CA MET A 231 -5.24 -3.05 8.13
C MET A 231 -6.21 -1.86 7.87
N PRO A 232 -6.78 -1.75 6.66
CA PRO A 232 -6.47 -2.53 5.46
C PRO A 232 -5.07 -2.15 4.95
N ARG A 233 -4.33 -3.17 4.52
CA ARG A 233 -2.92 -3.05 4.15
C ARG A 233 -2.79 -2.29 2.85
N LYS A 234 -1.80 -1.41 2.75
CA LYS A 234 -1.55 -0.57 1.56
C LYS A 234 -0.13 -0.83 1.09
N ILE A 235 0.01 -1.54 -0.03
CA ILE A 235 1.30 -2.04 -0.49
C ILE A 235 1.59 -1.49 -1.88
N LEU A 236 2.64 -0.68 -2.01
CA LEU A 236 3.16 -0.22 -3.29
C LEU A 236 4.20 -1.19 -3.85
N LEU A 237 3.99 -1.65 -5.08
CA LEU A 237 4.92 -2.46 -5.84
C LEU A 237 5.76 -1.55 -6.74
N MET A 238 7.06 -1.55 -6.53
CA MET A 238 8.08 -0.85 -7.34
C MET A 238 9.08 -1.87 -7.90
N VAL A 239 8.54 -2.88 -8.59
CA VAL A 239 9.29 -3.94 -9.27
C VAL A 239 9.18 -3.81 -10.78
N ASN A 240 9.96 -4.60 -11.52
CA ASN A 240 9.91 -4.59 -12.98
C ASN A 240 8.51 -5.01 -13.48
N ALA A 241 8.01 -4.34 -14.51
CA ALA A 241 6.71 -4.65 -15.12
C ALA A 241 6.66 -6.08 -15.70
N GLY A 242 5.45 -6.60 -15.87
CA GLY A 242 5.19 -7.95 -16.38
C GLY A 242 5.31 -9.02 -15.29
N ALA A 243 5.98 -10.14 -15.61
CA ALA A 243 5.99 -11.35 -14.78
C ALA A 243 6.49 -11.15 -13.34
N ALA A 244 7.35 -10.16 -13.08
CA ALA A 244 7.83 -9.89 -11.73
C ALA A 244 6.73 -9.29 -10.83
N VAL A 245 5.82 -8.47 -11.37
CA VAL A 245 4.65 -8.00 -10.62
C VAL A 245 3.72 -9.17 -10.32
N ASP A 246 3.47 -10.04 -11.30
CA ASP A 246 2.58 -11.19 -11.13
C ASP A 246 3.11 -12.18 -10.08
N ALA A 247 4.41 -12.47 -10.08
CA ALA A 247 5.03 -13.31 -9.07
C ALA A 247 4.85 -12.76 -7.64
N VAL A 248 5.04 -11.45 -7.45
CA VAL A 248 4.84 -10.81 -6.14
C VAL A 248 3.37 -10.85 -5.73
N ILE A 249 2.44 -10.65 -6.67
CA ILE A 249 1.00 -10.76 -6.39
C ILE A 249 0.63 -12.18 -5.93
N GLU A 250 1.13 -13.23 -6.61
CA GLU A 250 0.87 -14.61 -6.20
C GLU A 250 1.37 -14.91 -4.78
N GLU A 251 2.54 -14.40 -4.40
CA GLU A 251 3.10 -14.58 -3.06
C GLU A 251 2.33 -13.78 -1.99
N LEU A 252 1.78 -12.62 -2.36
CA LEU A 252 1.00 -11.78 -1.45
C LEU A 252 -0.41 -12.31 -1.20
N LYS A 253 -1.10 -12.82 -2.23
CA LYS A 253 -2.50 -13.31 -2.14
C LYS A 253 -2.82 -14.12 -0.87
N PRO A 254 -2.06 -15.17 -0.49
CA PRO A 254 -2.38 -15.97 0.70
C PRO A 254 -2.14 -15.23 2.03
N LEU A 255 -1.45 -14.09 2.02
CA LEU A 255 -1.09 -13.30 3.20
C LEU A 255 -2.01 -12.10 3.40
N LEU A 256 -2.75 -11.70 2.37
CA LEU A 256 -3.65 -10.55 2.40
C LEU A 256 -5.05 -10.94 2.90
N SER A 257 -5.76 -9.92 3.36
CA SER A 257 -7.13 -10.02 3.85
C SER A 257 -8.06 -9.19 2.98
N LYS A 258 -9.37 -9.41 3.13
CA LYS A 258 -10.41 -8.61 2.49
C LYS A 258 -10.16 -7.11 2.72
N ASN A 259 -10.37 -6.32 1.66
CA ASN A 259 -10.16 -4.89 1.55
C ASN A 259 -8.69 -4.41 1.56
N ASP A 260 -7.71 -5.31 1.62
CA ASP A 260 -6.30 -4.91 1.41
C ASP A 260 -6.09 -4.37 -0.01
N ILE A 261 -5.11 -3.48 -0.16
CA ILE A 261 -4.86 -2.70 -1.39
C ILE A 261 -3.43 -2.95 -1.87
N ILE A 262 -3.32 -3.44 -3.10
CA ILE A 262 -2.06 -3.48 -3.85
C ILE A 262 -2.06 -2.31 -4.84
N ILE A 263 -0.96 -1.56 -4.87
CA ILE A 263 -0.73 -0.46 -5.81
C ILE A 263 0.46 -0.88 -6.68
N ASP A 264 0.27 -1.06 -7.99
CA ASP A 264 1.37 -1.22 -8.93
C ASP A 264 1.82 0.17 -9.41
N GLY A 265 3.00 0.60 -8.95
CA GLY A 265 3.62 1.88 -9.30
C GLY A 265 4.51 1.83 -10.53
N GLY A 266 4.59 0.67 -11.18
CA GLY A 266 5.46 0.41 -12.32
C GLY A 266 4.96 1.03 -13.64
N ASN A 267 5.67 0.70 -14.71
CA ASN A 267 5.21 1.00 -16.09
C ASN A 267 4.53 -0.24 -16.68
N SER A 268 3.53 -0.79 -15.97
CA SER A 268 2.80 -1.97 -16.43
C SER A 268 1.89 -1.65 -17.62
N PHE A 269 1.67 -2.63 -18.48
CA PHE A 269 0.70 -2.50 -19.57
C PHE A 269 -0.72 -2.49 -19.00
N TYR A 270 -1.58 -1.61 -19.51
CA TYR A 270 -2.91 -1.39 -18.92
C TYR A 270 -3.79 -2.66 -18.99
N LYS A 271 -3.68 -3.48 -20.04
CA LYS A 271 -4.44 -4.75 -20.12
C LYS A 271 -4.01 -5.75 -19.03
N ASP A 272 -2.75 -5.74 -18.60
CA ASP A 272 -2.30 -6.56 -17.46
C ASP A 272 -2.92 -6.08 -16.15
N THR A 273 -3.07 -4.75 -15.99
CA THR A 273 -3.76 -4.16 -14.84
C THR A 273 -5.21 -4.58 -14.79
N GLU A 274 -5.91 -4.56 -15.94
CA GLU A 274 -7.31 -4.99 -16.03
C GLU A 274 -7.47 -6.46 -15.61
N ARG A 275 -6.58 -7.33 -16.09
CA ARG A 275 -6.54 -8.74 -15.68
C ARG A 275 -6.30 -8.90 -14.18
N ARG A 276 -5.33 -8.19 -13.61
CA ARG A 276 -4.98 -8.24 -12.17
C ARG A 276 -6.15 -7.78 -11.29
N ILE A 277 -6.86 -6.73 -11.69
CA ILE A 277 -8.07 -6.26 -11.01
C ILE A 277 -9.13 -7.38 -10.99
N GLN A 278 -9.44 -7.98 -12.14
CA GLN A 278 -10.44 -9.05 -12.22
C GLN A 278 -10.08 -10.29 -11.39
N GLU A 279 -8.79 -10.62 -11.32
CA GLU A 279 -8.27 -11.72 -10.55
C GLU A 279 -8.34 -11.47 -9.03
N LEU A 280 -7.90 -10.29 -8.57
CA LEU A 280 -7.86 -9.97 -7.14
C LEU A 280 -9.23 -9.65 -6.55
N ASN A 281 -10.18 -9.16 -7.36
CA ASN A 281 -11.56 -8.97 -6.94
C ASN A 281 -12.23 -10.28 -6.47
N GLN A 282 -11.78 -11.45 -6.95
CA GLN A 282 -12.30 -12.75 -6.49
C GLN A 282 -11.94 -13.06 -5.03
N TYR A 283 -10.95 -12.34 -4.48
CA TYR A 283 -10.46 -12.46 -3.11
C TYR A 283 -10.83 -11.24 -2.25
N ASP A 284 -11.68 -10.34 -2.76
CA ASP A 284 -11.97 -9.02 -2.17
C ASP A 284 -10.69 -8.21 -1.88
N ILE A 285 -9.66 -8.32 -2.73
CA ILE A 285 -8.43 -7.52 -2.66
C ILE A 285 -8.50 -6.44 -3.73
N HIS A 286 -8.28 -5.18 -3.33
CA HIS A 286 -8.27 -4.07 -4.26
C HIS A 286 -6.93 -3.93 -4.98
N PHE A 287 -6.98 -3.47 -6.23
CA PHE A 287 -5.80 -3.22 -7.03
C PHE A 287 -5.87 -1.86 -7.71
N ILE A 288 -4.80 -1.07 -7.54
CA ILE A 288 -4.63 0.25 -8.16
C ILE A 288 -3.43 0.19 -9.11
N GLY A 289 -3.66 0.45 -10.39
CA GLY A 289 -2.58 0.73 -11.33
C GLY A 289 -2.25 2.22 -11.31
N ALA A 290 -1.07 2.59 -10.78
CA ALA A 290 -0.67 3.97 -10.59
C ALA A 290 0.60 4.29 -11.39
N GLY A 291 0.45 4.99 -12.50
CA GLY A 291 1.61 5.47 -13.24
C GLY A 291 2.35 6.57 -12.48
N ILE A 292 3.65 6.42 -12.26
CA ILE A 292 4.49 7.42 -11.56
C ILE A 292 5.52 8.01 -12.54
N SER A 293 5.55 9.34 -12.71
CA SER A 293 6.49 10.04 -13.61
C SER A 293 7.30 11.12 -12.87
N GLY A 294 8.52 11.39 -13.35
CA GLY A 294 9.47 12.36 -12.77
C GLY A 294 10.89 11.84 -12.55
N GLY A 295 11.17 10.57 -12.85
CA GLY A 295 12.48 9.96 -12.63
C GLY A 295 12.87 9.86 -11.15
N GLU A 296 14.15 9.59 -10.88
CA GLU A 296 14.68 9.43 -9.51
C GLU A 296 14.47 10.68 -8.64
N GLU A 297 14.82 11.85 -9.20
CA GLU A 297 14.71 13.13 -8.50
C GLU A 297 13.25 13.52 -8.28
N GLY A 298 12.39 13.34 -9.30
CA GLY A 298 10.95 13.58 -9.16
C GLY A 298 10.32 12.64 -8.13
N ALA A 299 10.67 11.35 -8.12
CA ALA A 299 10.20 10.43 -7.09
C ALA A 299 10.55 10.89 -5.66
N LEU A 300 11.73 11.49 -5.47
CA LEU A 300 12.19 11.99 -4.17
C LEU A 300 11.50 13.31 -3.77
N LYS A 301 11.35 14.25 -4.70
CA LYS A 301 10.89 15.62 -4.40
C LYS A 301 9.38 15.81 -4.57
N GLY A 302 8.78 15.04 -5.47
CA GLY A 302 7.39 15.19 -5.89
C GLY A 302 7.17 14.68 -7.31
N PRO A 303 6.68 13.44 -7.52
CA PRO A 303 6.37 12.96 -8.86
C PRO A 303 4.97 13.38 -9.29
N SER A 304 4.65 13.14 -10.57
CA SER A 304 3.26 13.03 -11.03
C SER A 304 2.77 11.61 -10.80
N ILE A 305 1.59 11.44 -10.21
CA ILE A 305 1.02 10.13 -9.87
C ILE A 305 -0.38 10.01 -10.49
N MET A 306 -0.60 8.95 -11.26
CA MET A 306 -1.81 8.73 -12.06
C MET A 306 -2.51 7.43 -11.61
N PRO A 307 -3.19 7.41 -10.46
CA PRO A 307 -3.87 6.21 -9.95
C PRO A 307 -5.19 5.96 -10.69
N GLY A 308 -5.37 4.71 -11.13
CA GLY A 308 -6.64 4.14 -11.60
C GLY A 308 -6.92 2.81 -10.91
N GLY A 309 -8.20 2.51 -10.69
CA GLY A 309 -8.68 1.42 -9.85
C GLY A 309 -10.09 1.76 -9.37
N ASP A 310 -10.66 1.04 -8.43
CA ASP A 310 -11.96 1.46 -7.89
C ASP A 310 -11.82 2.72 -6.99
N ALA A 311 -12.88 3.53 -6.94
CA ALA A 311 -12.86 4.79 -6.18
C ALA A 311 -12.68 4.59 -4.66
N ILE A 312 -13.17 3.47 -4.12
CA ILE A 312 -13.11 3.15 -2.69
C ILE A 312 -11.65 2.90 -2.27
N SER A 313 -10.91 2.12 -3.05
CA SER A 313 -9.49 1.88 -2.76
C SER A 313 -8.65 3.13 -2.94
N TYR A 314 -8.96 3.99 -3.93
CA TYR A 314 -8.28 5.28 -4.07
C TYR A 314 -8.47 6.17 -2.84
N GLU A 315 -9.70 6.31 -2.31
CA GLU A 315 -9.98 7.14 -1.14
C GLU A 315 -9.10 6.77 0.07
N GLN A 316 -8.81 5.47 0.24
CA GLN A 316 -7.99 4.99 1.34
C GLN A 316 -6.49 5.30 1.22
N VAL A 317 -6.00 5.56 0.00
CA VAL A 317 -4.59 5.85 -0.29
C VAL A 317 -4.37 7.30 -0.74
N GLN A 318 -5.44 8.04 -1.00
CA GLN A 318 -5.45 9.40 -1.53
C GLN A 318 -4.51 10.32 -0.77
N PHE A 319 -4.64 10.38 0.55
CA PHE A 319 -3.82 11.25 1.40
C PHE A 319 -2.32 11.00 1.20
N ILE A 320 -1.91 9.72 1.16
CA ILE A 320 -0.50 9.35 1.01
C ILE A 320 -0.02 9.77 -0.38
N LEU A 321 -0.73 9.38 -1.44
CA LEU A 321 -0.34 9.66 -2.82
C LEU A 321 -0.31 11.17 -3.13
N GLU A 322 -1.30 11.95 -2.67
CA GLU A 322 -1.31 13.39 -2.86
C GLU A 322 -0.23 14.12 -2.04
N SER A 323 0.10 13.63 -0.84
CA SER A 323 1.10 14.26 0.03
C SER A 323 2.52 14.20 -0.55
N ILE A 324 2.81 13.15 -1.32
CA ILE A 324 4.13 12.92 -1.92
C ILE A 324 4.26 13.49 -3.33
N ALA A 325 3.15 13.86 -3.99
CA ALA A 325 3.15 14.38 -5.35
C ALA A 325 3.77 15.79 -5.43
N ALA A 326 4.25 16.16 -6.62
CA ALA A 326 4.55 17.55 -6.96
C ALA A 326 3.30 18.42 -6.75
N LYS A 327 3.49 19.73 -6.57
CA LYS A 327 2.39 20.69 -6.51
C LYS A 327 2.49 21.66 -7.68
N ASP A 328 1.35 21.97 -8.28
CA ASP A 328 1.26 22.98 -9.33
C ASP A 328 1.43 24.41 -8.75
N LYS A 329 1.40 25.40 -9.64
CA LYS A 329 1.50 26.83 -9.28
C LYS A 329 0.40 27.32 -8.31
N ASN A 330 -0.71 26.59 -8.20
CA ASN A 330 -1.83 26.89 -7.31
C ASN A 330 -1.77 26.06 -6.00
N GLY A 331 -0.72 25.27 -5.81
CA GLY A 331 -0.55 24.40 -4.66
C GLY A 331 -1.34 23.07 -4.74
N LYS A 332 -1.98 22.77 -5.88
CA LYS A 332 -2.73 21.53 -6.08
C LYS A 332 -1.78 20.37 -6.34
N PRO A 333 -1.94 19.19 -5.70
CA PRO A 333 -1.09 18.04 -5.98
C PRO A 333 -1.25 17.58 -7.44
N CYS A 334 -0.13 17.19 -8.06
CA CYS A 334 -0.04 16.51 -9.35
C CYS A 334 -0.38 15.02 -9.18
N CYS A 335 -1.48 14.75 -8.48
CA CYS A 335 -2.04 13.44 -8.23
C CYS A 335 -3.55 13.60 -8.13
N GLY A 336 -4.30 12.69 -8.75
CA GLY A 336 -5.75 12.68 -8.70
C GLY A 336 -6.31 11.38 -9.25
N TYR A 337 -7.47 10.97 -8.74
CA TYR A 337 -8.18 9.81 -9.27
C TYR A 337 -8.45 9.96 -10.77
N ILE A 338 -7.92 9.05 -11.58
CA ILE A 338 -8.11 9.08 -13.03
C ILE A 338 -9.50 8.54 -13.38
N SER A 339 -9.73 7.25 -13.12
CA SER A 339 -10.99 6.55 -13.34
C SER A 339 -10.91 5.11 -12.82
N ASN A 340 -11.96 4.34 -13.09
CA ASN A 340 -12.03 2.92 -12.81
C ASN A 340 -11.02 2.11 -13.64
N GLY A 341 -10.70 0.91 -13.14
CA GLY A 341 -9.95 -0.08 -13.90
C GLY A 341 -8.51 0.33 -14.18
N SER A 342 -8.03 -0.02 -15.38
CA SER A 342 -6.65 0.19 -15.80
C SER A 342 -6.29 1.61 -16.27
N SER A 343 -7.13 2.62 -15.99
CA SER A 343 -6.99 3.96 -16.55
C SER A 343 -5.69 4.67 -16.15
N GLY A 344 -5.17 4.45 -14.94
CA GLY A 344 -3.95 5.08 -14.46
C GLY A 344 -2.73 4.71 -15.29
N HIS A 345 -2.53 3.41 -15.51
CA HIS A 345 -1.48 2.92 -16.41
C HIS A 345 -1.72 3.29 -17.87
N PHE A 346 -2.97 3.37 -18.33
CA PHE A 346 -3.28 3.85 -19.67
C PHE A 346 -2.85 5.31 -19.88
N VAL A 347 -3.17 6.21 -18.94
CA VAL A 347 -2.73 7.62 -19.01
C VAL A 347 -1.22 7.72 -18.97
N LYS A 348 -0.53 6.92 -18.13
CA LYS A 348 0.95 6.92 -18.10
C LYS A 348 1.58 6.40 -19.39
N MET A 349 0.97 5.40 -20.03
CA MET A 349 1.39 4.89 -21.33
C MET A 349 1.32 6.00 -22.39
N VAL A 350 0.22 6.75 -22.43
CA VAL A 350 0.04 7.89 -23.34
C VAL A 350 1.01 9.02 -23.02
N HIS A 351 1.23 9.35 -21.74
CA HIS A 351 2.22 10.34 -21.29
C HIS A 351 3.62 10.04 -21.86
N ASN A 352 4.08 8.79 -21.77
CA ASN A 352 5.38 8.39 -22.33
C ASN A 352 5.43 8.51 -23.87
N ALA A 353 4.31 8.33 -24.57
CA ALA A 353 4.27 8.48 -26.02
C ALA A 353 4.27 9.96 -26.46
N ILE A 354 3.64 10.84 -25.68
CA ILE A 354 3.77 12.29 -25.84
C ILE A 354 5.23 12.71 -25.60
N GLU A 355 5.86 12.21 -24.54
CA GLU A 355 7.29 12.44 -24.27
C GLU A 355 8.16 12.02 -25.47
N TYR A 356 7.88 10.87 -26.10
CA TYR A 356 8.61 10.44 -27.30
C TYR A 356 8.47 11.44 -28.45
N ALA A 357 7.26 11.95 -28.69
CA ALA A 357 7.01 12.93 -29.74
C ALA A 357 7.72 14.26 -29.46
N GLU A 358 7.71 14.75 -28.22
CA GLU A 358 8.41 15.99 -27.85
C GLU A 358 9.94 15.85 -27.96
N MET A 359 10.50 14.73 -27.48
CA MET A 359 11.94 14.44 -27.66
C MET A 359 12.32 14.38 -29.13
N GLN A 360 11.50 13.73 -29.97
CA GLN A 360 11.75 13.64 -31.40
C GLN A 360 11.71 15.03 -32.05
N LEU A 361 10.72 15.86 -31.72
CA LEU A 361 10.62 17.21 -32.24
C LEU A 361 11.84 18.06 -31.88
N LEU A 362 12.31 18.00 -30.62
CA LEU A 362 13.54 18.68 -30.20
C LEU A 362 14.76 18.16 -30.97
N SER A 363 14.84 16.86 -31.23
CA SER A 363 15.93 16.26 -32.01
C SER A 363 15.94 16.73 -33.47
N GLU A 364 14.77 16.86 -34.11
CA GLU A 364 14.65 17.36 -35.49
C GLU A 364 15.02 18.84 -35.58
N VAL A 365 14.59 19.65 -34.62
CA VAL A 365 14.99 21.06 -34.56
C VAL A 365 16.50 21.20 -34.36
N TYR A 366 17.07 20.39 -33.46
CA TYR A 366 18.52 20.31 -33.27
C TYR A 366 19.23 19.93 -34.57
N ASP A 367 18.76 18.88 -35.26
CA ASP A 367 19.36 18.38 -36.50
C ASP A 367 19.37 19.46 -37.60
N VAL A 368 18.25 20.16 -37.80
CA VAL A 368 18.18 21.28 -38.75
C VAL A 368 19.18 22.39 -38.37
N MET A 369 19.25 22.77 -37.10
CA MET A 369 20.19 23.81 -36.66
C MET A 369 21.65 23.36 -36.81
N ARG A 370 21.94 22.09 -36.52
CA ARG A 370 23.29 21.53 -36.55
C ARG A 370 23.79 21.31 -37.97
N ASN A 371 22.98 20.66 -38.81
CA ASN A 371 23.39 20.15 -40.11
C ASN A 371 23.00 21.07 -41.27
N GLU A 372 21.86 21.76 -41.21
CA GLU A 372 21.46 22.69 -42.28
C GLU A 372 21.97 24.10 -42.02
N LEU A 373 21.90 24.58 -40.77
CA LEU A 373 22.36 25.92 -40.39
C LEU A 373 23.82 25.96 -39.91
N GLN A 374 24.48 24.81 -39.78
CA GLN A 374 25.90 24.68 -39.40
C GLN A 374 26.22 25.34 -38.05
N MET A 375 25.27 25.32 -37.10
CA MET A 375 25.45 25.91 -35.78
C MET A 375 26.26 24.99 -34.85
N SER A 376 27.03 25.58 -33.94
CA SER A 376 27.68 24.84 -32.85
C SER A 376 26.68 24.49 -31.74
N THR A 377 26.95 23.46 -30.95
CA THR A 377 26.10 23.08 -29.81
C THR A 377 25.91 24.24 -28.81
N ASP A 378 26.96 25.03 -28.58
CA ASP A 378 26.92 26.24 -27.73
C ASP A 378 25.98 27.32 -28.31
N ALA A 379 25.95 27.49 -29.63
CA ALA A 379 25.04 28.44 -30.30
C ALA A 379 23.58 27.95 -30.24
N ILE A 380 23.34 26.65 -30.47
CA ILE A 380 22.01 26.04 -30.36
C ILE A 380 21.49 26.15 -28.92
N ALA A 381 22.33 25.85 -27.93
CA ALA A 381 21.99 25.99 -26.51
C ALA A 381 21.58 27.44 -26.18
N THR A 382 22.20 28.44 -26.80
CA THR A 382 21.83 29.85 -26.61
C THR A 382 20.43 30.15 -27.15
N VAL A 383 20.06 29.62 -28.31
CA VAL A 383 18.70 29.75 -28.87
C VAL A 383 17.68 29.05 -27.97
N PHE A 384 17.96 27.82 -27.54
CA PHE A 384 17.06 27.08 -26.66
C PHE A 384 16.89 27.76 -25.29
N LYS A 385 17.95 28.40 -24.76
CA LYS A 385 17.83 29.24 -23.55
C LYS A 385 16.87 30.42 -23.73
N GLN A 386 16.84 31.03 -24.90
CA GLN A 386 15.90 32.11 -25.20
C GLN A 386 14.46 31.57 -25.26
N TRP A 387 14.25 30.43 -25.90
CA TRP A 387 12.94 29.77 -25.95
C TRP A 387 12.45 29.32 -24.58
N ASN A 388 13.37 28.90 -23.69
CA ASN A 388 13.02 28.51 -22.34
C ASN A 388 12.53 29.69 -21.46
N GLN A 389 12.61 30.93 -21.96
CA GLN A 389 12.06 32.12 -21.31
C GLN A 389 10.69 32.54 -21.87
N THR A 390 10.14 31.79 -22.84
CA THR A 390 8.83 32.03 -23.44
C THR A 390 7.82 30.96 -23.01
N GLU A 391 6.66 30.89 -23.68
CA GLU A 391 5.66 29.83 -23.50
C GLU A 391 6.18 28.41 -23.82
N LEU A 392 7.36 28.27 -24.43
CA LEU A 392 7.98 26.98 -24.73
C LEU A 392 8.77 26.38 -23.54
N ASN A 393 8.82 27.07 -22.40
CA ASN A 393 9.47 26.57 -21.19
C ASN A 393 8.95 25.16 -20.83
N SER A 394 9.88 24.21 -20.72
CA SER A 394 9.58 22.82 -20.38
C SER A 394 10.82 22.11 -19.84
N TYR A 395 10.59 21.04 -19.06
CA TYR A 395 11.67 20.22 -18.52
C TYR A 395 12.55 19.61 -19.63
N LEU A 396 11.94 19.10 -20.72
CA LEU A 396 12.71 18.52 -21.84
C LEU A 396 13.60 19.56 -22.53
N LEU A 397 13.12 20.80 -22.67
CA LEU A 397 13.93 21.88 -23.22
C LEU A 397 15.08 22.25 -22.28
N GLU A 398 14.83 22.33 -20.97
CA GLU A 398 15.86 22.59 -19.94
C GLU A 398 16.98 21.57 -19.97
N ILE A 399 16.66 20.27 -19.93
CA ILE A 399 17.70 19.23 -19.98
C ILE A 399 18.40 19.19 -21.35
N THR A 400 17.72 19.56 -22.44
CA THR A 400 18.35 19.63 -23.76
C THR A 400 19.43 20.72 -23.80
N ILE A 401 19.17 21.86 -23.16
CA ILE A 401 20.16 22.92 -23.00
C ILE A 401 21.38 22.39 -22.23
N ASP A 402 21.17 21.71 -21.10
CA ASP A 402 22.26 21.17 -20.28
C ASP A 402 23.08 20.11 -21.04
N ILE A 403 22.41 19.24 -21.81
CA ILE A 403 23.06 18.22 -22.65
C ILE A 403 23.97 18.89 -23.70
N LEU A 404 23.47 19.92 -24.41
CA LEU A 404 24.24 20.61 -25.45
C LEU A 404 25.51 21.30 -24.91
N GLN A 405 25.50 21.68 -23.63
CA GLN A 405 26.61 22.34 -22.95
C GLN A 405 27.57 21.37 -22.26
N THR A 406 27.21 20.08 -22.17
CA THR A 406 28.03 19.07 -21.50
C THR A 406 29.25 18.73 -22.37
N LYS A 407 30.45 18.82 -21.77
CA LYS A 407 31.73 18.59 -22.46
C LYS A 407 32.52 17.46 -21.82
N GLU A 408 33.21 16.68 -22.64
CA GLU A 408 34.19 15.68 -22.22
C GLU A 408 35.51 15.92 -22.98
N ASN A 409 36.60 16.16 -22.25
CA ASN A 409 37.90 16.55 -22.82
C ASN A 409 37.84 17.79 -23.73
N ASN A 410 37.07 18.80 -23.32
CA ASN A 410 36.79 20.04 -24.06
C ASN A 410 36.00 19.88 -25.38
N GLU A 411 35.55 18.68 -25.71
CA GLU A 411 34.67 18.39 -26.85
C GLU A 411 33.23 18.21 -26.36
N SER A 412 32.23 18.43 -27.24
CA SER A 412 30.84 18.15 -26.87
C SER A 412 30.68 16.66 -26.58
N LEU A 413 30.13 16.32 -25.42
CA LEU A 413 29.83 14.92 -25.10
C LEU A 413 28.78 14.36 -26.07
N LEU A 414 27.84 15.20 -26.51
CA LEU A 414 26.77 14.80 -27.43
C LEU A 414 27.33 14.20 -28.73
N ASP A 415 28.39 14.78 -29.28
CA ASP A 415 29.05 14.32 -30.52
C ASP A 415 29.70 12.93 -30.36
N LYS A 416 29.84 12.42 -29.13
CA LYS A 416 30.43 11.11 -28.82
C LYS A 416 29.40 10.03 -28.49
N ILE A 417 28.14 10.40 -28.34
CA ILE A 417 27.06 9.45 -28.00
C ILE A 417 26.66 8.71 -29.27
N LEU A 418 26.62 7.38 -29.19
CA LEU A 418 26.07 6.55 -30.27
C LEU A 418 24.60 6.92 -30.48
N ASP A 419 24.25 7.23 -31.72
CA ASP A 419 22.96 7.72 -32.19
C ASP A 419 21.91 6.60 -32.31
N VAL A 420 21.82 5.72 -31.31
CA VAL A 420 20.86 4.61 -31.25
C VAL A 420 19.85 4.85 -30.13
N GLY A 421 18.63 5.24 -30.50
CA GLY A 421 17.54 5.49 -29.58
C GLY A 421 16.88 4.21 -29.06
N SER A 422 17.10 3.86 -27.80
CA SER A 422 16.40 2.72 -27.18
C SER A 422 14.90 3.01 -26.90
N SER A 423 14.11 1.94 -26.78
CA SER A 423 12.72 2.00 -26.32
C SER A 423 12.42 0.87 -25.32
N LYS A 424 11.64 1.18 -24.30
CA LYS A 424 11.21 0.22 -23.25
C LYS A 424 9.79 -0.32 -23.47
N GLY A 425 9.21 -0.11 -24.66
CA GLY A 425 7.90 -0.66 -25.07
C GLY A 425 6.67 0.21 -24.80
N THR A 426 6.71 1.12 -23.81
CA THR A 426 5.54 1.97 -23.49
C THR A 426 5.07 2.84 -24.66
N GLY A 427 6.02 3.38 -25.46
CA GLY A 427 5.70 4.15 -26.66
C GLY A 427 5.02 3.31 -27.75
N SER A 428 5.46 2.07 -27.97
CA SER A 428 4.84 1.18 -28.96
C SER A 428 3.45 0.72 -28.55
N TRP A 429 3.20 0.51 -27.25
CA TRP A 429 1.87 0.21 -26.74
C TRP A 429 0.86 1.33 -27.00
N SER A 430 1.26 2.59 -26.85
CA SER A 430 0.39 3.74 -27.18
C SER A 430 0.05 3.81 -28.66
N VAL A 431 1.03 3.60 -29.54
CA VAL A 431 0.80 3.58 -30.99
C VAL A 431 -0.13 2.42 -31.38
N ALA A 432 0.09 1.23 -30.81
CA ALA A 432 -0.79 0.08 -31.02
C ALA A 432 -2.21 0.35 -30.53
N ALA A 433 -2.37 0.92 -29.33
CA ALA A 433 -3.68 1.28 -28.78
C ALA A 433 -4.40 2.33 -29.65
N ALA A 434 -3.69 3.34 -30.13
CA ALA A 434 -4.26 4.33 -31.04
C ALA A 434 -4.76 3.69 -32.34
N ALA A 435 -4.00 2.76 -32.92
CA ALA A 435 -4.40 2.00 -34.10
C ALA A 435 -5.63 1.11 -33.84
N GLU A 436 -5.64 0.37 -32.72
CA GLU A 436 -6.79 -0.46 -32.30
C GLU A 436 -8.07 0.37 -32.13
N LEU A 437 -7.95 1.59 -31.59
CA LEU A 437 -9.07 2.50 -31.35
C LEU A 437 -9.47 3.33 -32.58
N GLY A 438 -8.72 3.25 -33.69
CA GLY A 438 -8.95 4.07 -34.88
C GLY A 438 -8.67 5.56 -34.66
N VAL A 439 -7.78 5.91 -33.73
CA VAL A 439 -7.39 7.29 -33.40
C VAL A 439 -6.08 7.66 -34.12
N PRO A 440 -6.04 8.75 -34.90
CA PRO A 440 -4.81 9.15 -35.59
C PRO A 440 -3.76 9.68 -34.61
N ALA A 441 -2.61 8.99 -34.54
CA ALA A 441 -1.49 9.29 -33.65
C ALA A 441 -0.17 9.49 -34.42
N GLY A 442 -0.20 10.31 -35.48
CA GLY A 442 0.90 10.46 -36.44
C GLY A 442 2.25 10.81 -35.79
N MET A 443 2.30 11.89 -34.98
CA MET A 443 3.56 12.33 -34.35
C MET A 443 4.16 11.26 -33.42
N MET A 444 3.34 10.62 -32.59
CA MET A 444 3.79 9.55 -31.69
C MET A 444 4.31 8.34 -32.48
N THR A 445 3.66 8.03 -33.61
CA THR A 445 4.07 6.93 -34.50
C THR A 445 5.41 7.25 -35.17
N SER A 446 5.56 8.45 -35.72
CA SER A 446 6.82 8.89 -36.34
C SER A 446 7.98 8.89 -35.35
N ALA A 447 7.75 9.39 -34.13
CA ALA A 447 8.77 9.38 -33.07
C ALA A 447 9.21 7.96 -32.68
N LEU A 448 8.28 7.01 -32.64
CA LEU A 448 8.62 5.61 -32.42
C LEU A 448 9.46 5.04 -33.57
N TYR A 449 9.07 5.32 -34.81
CA TYR A 449 9.78 4.80 -35.99
C TYR A 449 11.15 5.45 -36.19
N ALA A 450 11.33 6.72 -35.84
CA ALA A 450 12.64 7.35 -35.83
C ALA A 450 13.64 6.61 -34.92
N ARG A 451 13.20 6.17 -33.73
CA ARG A 451 14.02 5.31 -32.86
C ARG A 451 14.35 3.96 -33.50
N TYR A 452 13.38 3.32 -34.15
CA TYR A 452 13.63 2.06 -34.87
C TYR A 452 14.55 2.23 -36.07
N LEU A 453 14.50 3.37 -36.74
CA LEU A 453 15.42 3.70 -37.83
C LEU A 453 16.84 3.90 -37.30
N SER A 454 16.99 4.59 -36.16
CA SER A 454 18.30 4.83 -35.54
C SER A 454 19.02 3.55 -35.06
N ALA A 455 18.30 2.43 -34.91
CA ALA A 455 18.85 1.16 -34.49
C ALA A 455 19.21 0.21 -35.65
N GLN A 456 19.00 0.63 -36.89
CA GLN A 456 19.35 -0.09 -38.12
C GLN A 456 20.67 0.44 -38.68
#